data_AF-A0A383F3A2-F1
#
_entry.id   AF-A0A383F3A2-F1
#
_cell.length_a   1.000
_cell.length_b   1.000
_cell.length_c   1.000
_cell.angle_alpha   90.00
_cell.angle_beta   90.00
_cell.angle_gamma   90.00
#
_symmetry.space_group_name_H-M   'P 1'
#
loop_
_entity.id
_entity.type
_entity.pdbx_description
1 polymer ?
#
loop_
_entity_poly.entity_id
_entity_poly.type
_entity_poly.pdbx_seq_one_letter_code
_entity_poly.pdbx_strand_id
1 'polypeptide(L)'
;MKSPILKNKNDFYKLFKPQLTPKKMLELGVFGGAYFGLNIKEYPKSWFINAKISKNFDVSLNRFKVKSGLSRKEWQEKGWIFKQDPLGWFQWYCRFSNGRRILHIDEIQIKRWKNFTRHVIAIKKTVNQ
;
A
#
# COMPACT_ATOMS: atom_id res chain seq x y z
N MET A 1 17.50 37.79 15.68
CA MET A 1 17.38 37.08 14.39
C MET A 1 16.88 35.67 14.68
N LYS A 2 15.68 35.29 14.21
CA LYS A 2 15.14 33.94 14.43
C LYS A 2 15.84 32.99 13.46
N SER A 3 16.68 32.09 13.97
CA SER A 3 17.28 31.01 13.19
C SER A 3 16.19 30.23 12.45
N PRO A 4 16.31 29.97 11.13
CA PRO A 4 15.36 29.13 10.43
C PRO A 4 15.52 27.72 10.99
N ILE A 5 14.51 27.26 11.71
CA ILE A 5 14.40 25.86 12.14
C ILE A 5 14.51 25.03 10.85
N LEU A 6 15.62 24.32 10.70
CA LEU A 6 15.79 23.28 9.69
C LEU A 6 14.66 22.27 9.93
N LYS A 7 13.53 22.45 9.23
CA LYS A 7 12.45 21.46 9.19
C LYS A 7 13.07 20.19 8.65
N ASN A 8 13.28 19.23 9.54
CA ASN A 8 13.86 17.94 9.22
C ASN A 8 13.11 17.36 8.00
N LYS A 9 13.82 17.14 6.89
CA LYS A 9 13.25 16.61 5.63
C LYS A 9 12.47 15.30 5.83
N ASN A 10 12.62 14.63 6.97
CA ASN A 10 12.02 13.34 7.31
C ASN A 10 10.74 13.41 8.16
N ASP A 11 10.18 14.58 8.46
CA ASP A 11 8.97 14.68 9.30
C ASP A 11 7.74 13.99 8.70
N PHE A 12 7.69 13.82 7.37
CA PHE A 12 6.57 13.16 6.72
C PHE A 12 6.48 11.65 7.02
N TYR A 13 7.59 10.98 7.38
CA TYR A 13 7.54 9.57 7.78
C TYR A 13 6.71 9.35 9.04
N LYS A 14 6.71 10.33 9.97
CA LYS A 14 5.89 10.28 11.19
C LYS A 14 4.38 10.34 10.88
N LEU A 15 4.02 10.86 9.72
CA LEU A 15 2.62 10.93 9.27
C LEU A 15 2.11 9.57 8.79
N PHE A 16 3.01 8.67 8.35
CA PHE A 16 2.63 7.39 7.78
C PHE A 16 2.33 6.36 8.87
N LYS A 17 1.06 6.26 9.25
CA LYS A 17 0.57 5.34 10.28
C LYS A 17 -0.56 4.46 9.74
N PRO A 18 -0.26 3.54 8.79
CA PRO A 18 -1.25 2.61 8.26
C PRO A 18 -1.79 1.69 9.36
N GLN A 19 -3.11 1.46 9.35
CA GLN A 19 -3.78 0.59 10.33
C GLN A 19 -3.47 -0.90 10.13
N LEU A 20 -3.08 -1.29 8.92
CA LEU A 20 -2.77 -2.68 8.56
C LEU A 20 -1.33 -2.79 8.08
N THR A 21 -0.61 -3.79 8.57
CA THR A 21 0.71 -4.18 8.07
C THR A 21 0.59 -4.96 6.76
N PRO A 22 1.66 -5.05 5.95
CA PRO A 22 1.63 -5.86 4.74
C PRO A 22 1.26 -7.33 5.00
N LYS A 23 1.84 -7.92 6.06
CA LYS A 23 1.48 -9.25 6.55
C LYS A 23 -0.03 -9.35 6.77
N LYS A 24 -0.62 -8.41 7.50
CA LYS A 24 -2.06 -8.47 7.81
C LYS A 24 -2.93 -8.30 6.56
N MET A 25 -2.54 -7.44 5.62
CA MET A 25 -3.25 -7.28 4.35
C MET A 25 -3.26 -8.58 3.53
N LEU A 26 -2.14 -9.30 3.50
CA LEU A 26 -2.01 -10.60 2.83
C LEU A 26 -2.86 -11.68 3.50
N GLU A 27 -2.83 -11.77 4.83
CA GLU A 27 -3.67 -12.71 5.60
C GLU A 27 -5.16 -12.50 5.37
N LEU A 28 -5.57 -11.24 5.31
CA LEU A 28 -6.96 -10.87 5.07
C LEU A 28 -7.42 -11.11 3.63
N GLY A 29 -6.48 -11.30 2.69
CA GLY A 29 -6.80 -11.54 1.29
C GLY A 29 -7.36 -10.30 0.57
N VAL A 30 -6.94 -9.08 0.94
CA VAL A 30 -7.49 -7.86 0.35
C VAL A 30 -7.27 -7.74 -1.17
N PHE A 31 -6.36 -8.55 -1.73
CA PHE A 31 -6.03 -8.58 -3.16
C PHE A 31 -6.55 -9.83 -3.90
N GLY A 32 -7.44 -10.63 -3.27
CA GLY A 32 -7.97 -11.85 -3.91
C GLY A 32 -6.90 -12.87 -4.28
N GLY A 33 -5.84 -12.97 -3.47
CA GLY A 33 -4.75 -13.93 -3.65
C GLY A 33 -3.69 -13.57 -4.70
N ALA A 34 -4.00 -12.72 -5.67
CA ALA A 34 -3.20 -12.64 -6.91
C ALA A 34 -2.14 -11.54 -6.96
N TYR A 35 -1.94 -10.76 -5.87
CA TYR A 35 -1.12 -9.55 -5.94
C TYR A 35 0.31 -9.83 -6.45
N PHE A 36 0.98 -10.81 -5.82
CA PHE A 36 2.33 -11.25 -6.20
C PHE A 36 2.29 -12.43 -7.18
N GLY A 37 1.11 -12.94 -7.52
CA GLY A 37 0.94 -14.24 -8.17
C GLY A 37 1.62 -15.33 -7.34
N LEU A 38 2.79 -15.80 -7.81
CA LEU A 38 3.63 -16.78 -7.13
C LEU A 38 5.03 -16.26 -6.79
N ASN A 39 5.37 -15.02 -7.17
CA ASN A 39 6.68 -14.46 -6.93
C ASN A 39 6.75 -13.73 -5.58
N ILE A 40 6.91 -14.51 -4.51
CA ILE A 40 6.93 -14.03 -3.12
C ILE A 40 8.32 -14.08 -2.47
N LYS A 41 9.35 -14.53 -3.21
CA LYS A 41 10.70 -14.79 -2.68
C LYS A 41 11.39 -13.54 -2.13
N GLU A 42 10.96 -12.36 -2.56
CA GLU A 42 11.49 -11.07 -2.11
C GLU A 42 11.16 -10.74 -0.65
N TYR A 43 10.08 -11.31 -0.09
CA TYR A 43 9.56 -10.93 1.22
C TYR A 43 9.71 -12.05 2.26
N PRO A 44 9.66 -11.72 3.56
CA PRO A 44 9.80 -12.73 4.62
C PRO A 44 8.76 -13.84 4.49
N LYS A 45 9.21 -15.10 4.57
CA LYS A 45 8.32 -16.29 4.55
C LYS A 45 7.23 -16.22 5.63
N SER A 46 7.53 -15.58 6.76
CA SER A 46 6.59 -15.39 7.88
C SER A 46 5.36 -14.55 7.53
N TRP A 47 5.40 -13.77 6.45
CA TRP A 47 4.23 -13.02 5.97
C TRP A 47 3.25 -13.91 5.20
N PHE A 48 3.72 -15.06 4.71
CA PHE A 48 2.96 -15.93 3.82
C PHE A 48 2.40 -17.19 4.49
N ILE A 49 2.67 -17.40 5.78
CA ILE A 49 2.16 -18.57 6.54
C ILE A 49 0.63 -18.64 6.48
N ASN A 50 -0.04 -17.50 6.72
CA ASN A 50 -1.50 -17.39 6.73
C ASN A 50 -2.03 -16.53 5.57
N ALA A 51 -1.16 -16.18 4.61
CA ALA A 51 -1.55 -15.32 3.49
C ALA A 51 -2.51 -16.06 2.56
N LYS A 52 -3.49 -15.32 2.02
CA LYS A 52 -4.27 -15.80 0.89
C LYS A 52 -3.47 -15.51 -0.38
N ILE A 53 -3.02 -16.55 -1.07
CA ILE A 53 -2.22 -16.47 -2.29
C ILE A 53 -2.86 -17.33 -3.38
N SER A 54 -2.90 -16.82 -4.59
CA SER A 54 -3.35 -17.53 -5.79
C SER A 54 -2.59 -17.00 -7.00
N LYS A 55 -2.47 -17.83 -8.04
CA LYS A 55 -1.91 -17.41 -9.33
C LYS A 55 -2.78 -16.35 -10.00
N ASN A 56 -4.10 -16.51 -9.91
CA ASN A 56 -5.11 -15.66 -10.53
C ASN A 56 -6.03 -15.05 -9.47
N PHE A 57 -6.69 -13.93 -9.81
CA PHE A 57 -7.60 -13.29 -8.86
C PHE A 57 -8.74 -14.23 -8.52
N ASP A 58 -8.90 -14.51 -7.23
CA ASP A 58 -9.95 -15.37 -6.69
C ASP A 58 -10.83 -14.56 -5.73
N VAL A 59 -12.11 -14.43 -6.09
CA VAL A 59 -13.12 -13.73 -5.30
C VAL A 59 -13.34 -14.42 -3.95
N SER A 60 -13.21 -15.74 -3.87
CA SER A 60 -13.37 -16.50 -2.63
C SER A 60 -12.28 -16.17 -1.61
N LEU A 61 -11.08 -15.84 -2.09
CA LEU A 61 -9.95 -15.39 -1.27
C LEU A 61 -10.02 -13.90 -0.95
N ASN A 62 -10.87 -13.13 -1.64
CA ASN A 62 -11.00 -11.70 -1.42
C ASN A 62 -11.76 -11.40 -0.13
N ARG A 63 -11.21 -10.51 0.71
CA ARG A 63 -11.86 -10.09 1.96
C ARG A 63 -13.29 -9.57 1.76
N PHE A 64 -13.50 -8.82 0.69
CA PHE A 64 -14.75 -8.13 0.39
C PHE A 64 -15.67 -8.95 -0.52
N LYS A 65 -15.23 -10.13 -0.96
CA LYS A 65 -15.98 -11.02 -1.87
C LYS A 65 -16.45 -10.32 -3.16
N VAL A 66 -15.75 -9.25 -3.56
CA VAL A 66 -16.05 -8.46 -4.75
C VAL A 66 -14.75 -8.25 -5.54
N LYS A 67 -14.85 -8.28 -6.87
CA LYS A 67 -13.76 -7.87 -7.75
C LYS A 67 -13.73 -6.34 -7.81
N SER A 68 -12.74 -5.74 -7.16
CA SER A 68 -12.57 -4.29 -7.10
C SER A 68 -11.15 -3.90 -7.46
N GLY A 69 -10.99 -2.84 -8.24
CA GLY A 69 -9.69 -2.26 -8.58
C GLY A 69 -9.53 -2.02 -10.08
N LEU A 70 -8.66 -1.08 -10.41
CA LEU A 70 -8.26 -0.83 -11.80
C LEU A 70 -7.20 -1.84 -12.22
N SER A 71 -7.09 -2.05 -13.52
CA SER A 71 -6.03 -2.84 -14.13
C SER A 71 -4.65 -2.19 -13.93
N ARG A 72 -3.58 -2.98 -14.06
CA ARG A 72 -2.20 -2.45 -14.02
C ARG A 72 -1.94 -1.42 -15.12
N LYS A 73 -2.55 -1.59 -16.29
CA LYS A 73 -2.43 -0.66 -17.42
C LYS A 73 -2.98 0.71 -17.05
N GLU A 74 -4.16 0.77 -16.44
CA GLU A 74 -4.75 2.03 -15.97
C GLU A 74 -3.90 2.70 -14.87
N TRP A 75 -3.25 1.91 -14.00
CA TRP A 75 -2.31 2.46 -13.02
C TRP A 75 -1.05 3.04 -13.66
N GLN A 76 -0.57 2.45 -14.77
CA GLN A 76 0.56 3.00 -15.53
C GLN A 76 0.16 4.31 -16.21
N GLU A 77 -0.98 4.34 -16.89
CA GLU A 77 -1.51 5.53 -17.56
C GLU A 77 -1.73 6.70 -16.58
N LYS A 78 -2.17 6.41 -15.36
CA LYS A 78 -2.33 7.42 -14.30
C LYS A 78 -1.01 7.84 -13.62
N GLY A 79 0.14 7.27 -14.01
CA GLY A 79 1.43 7.54 -13.38
C GLY A 79 1.50 7.07 -11.91
N TRP A 80 0.76 6.01 -11.57
CA TRP A 80 0.70 5.48 -10.21
C TRP A 80 1.78 4.41 -9.93
N ILE A 81 2.41 3.90 -10.98
CA ILE A 81 3.48 2.91 -10.92
C ILE A 81 4.84 3.60 -11.09
N PHE A 82 5.78 3.26 -10.21
CA PHE A 82 7.17 3.72 -10.30
C PHE A 82 8.04 2.58 -10.83
N LYS A 83 9.13 2.90 -11.53
CA LYS A 83 10.08 1.89 -12.04
C LYS A 83 10.63 1.02 -10.92
N GLN A 84 10.84 1.62 -9.75
CA GLN A 84 11.29 0.92 -8.56
C GLN A 84 10.23 -0.08 -8.10
N ASP A 85 8.94 0.27 -8.10
CA ASP A 85 7.84 -0.53 -7.56
C ASP A 85 6.79 -0.84 -8.65
N PRO A 86 7.09 -1.77 -9.58
CA PRO A 86 6.26 -2.06 -10.76
C PRO A 86 4.87 -2.65 -10.43
N LEU A 87 4.68 -3.21 -9.25
CA LEU A 87 3.39 -3.73 -8.79
C LEU A 87 2.55 -2.64 -8.09
N GLY A 88 3.09 -1.43 -7.95
CA GLY A 88 2.40 -0.27 -7.39
C GLY A 88 2.56 -0.12 -5.88
N TRP A 89 1.60 0.58 -5.26
CA TRP A 89 1.70 1.07 -3.88
C TRP A 89 1.94 -0.02 -2.84
N PHE A 90 1.29 -1.19 -2.97
CA PHE A 90 1.44 -2.24 -1.96
C PHE A 90 2.83 -2.89 -1.97
N GLN A 91 3.47 -3.05 -3.13
CA GLN A 91 4.88 -3.45 -3.22
C GLN A 91 5.80 -2.39 -2.61
N TRP A 92 5.56 -1.10 -2.89
CA TRP A 92 6.30 -0.03 -2.22
C TRP A 92 6.18 -0.16 -0.70
N TYR A 93 4.97 -0.40 -0.19
CA TYR A 93 4.70 -0.53 1.24
C TYR A 93 5.38 -1.76 1.84
N CYS A 94 5.38 -2.90 1.15
CA CYS A 94 6.10 -4.10 1.57
C CYS A 94 7.60 -3.83 1.75
N ARG A 95 8.23 -3.19 0.77
CA ARG A 95 9.67 -2.84 0.83
C ARG A 95 9.96 -1.77 1.86
N PHE A 96 9.08 -0.78 2.00
CA PHE A 96 9.16 0.24 3.03
C PHE A 96 9.11 -0.40 4.44
N SER A 97 8.19 -1.34 4.66
CA SER A 97 8.11 -2.09 5.92
C SER A 97 9.35 -2.96 6.17
N ASN A 98 10.02 -3.43 5.13
CA ASN A 98 11.31 -4.14 5.22
C ASN A 98 12.54 -3.19 5.30
N GLY A 99 12.33 -1.89 5.49
CA GLY A 99 13.41 -0.93 5.77
C GLY A 99 13.93 -0.15 4.55
N ARG A 100 13.46 -0.42 3.33
CA ARG A 100 13.85 0.39 2.16
C ARG A 100 13.37 1.84 2.31
N ARG A 101 14.24 2.81 2.04
CA ARG A 101 13.91 4.25 2.02
C ARG A 101 14.36 4.87 0.71
N ILE A 102 13.45 5.52 0.01
CA ILE A 102 13.73 6.30 -1.19
C ILE A 102 12.97 7.62 -1.07
N LEU A 103 13.66 8.66 -0.59
CA LEU A 103 13.04 9.91 -0.11
C LEU A 103 11.95 10.46 -1.04
N HIS A 104 12.27 10.61 -2.33
CA HIS A 104 11.34 11.16 -3.33
C HIS A 104 10.09 10.29 -3.53
N ILE A 105 10.24 8.96 -3.55
CA ILE A 105 9.13 8.02 -3.75
C ILE A 105 8.30 7.93 -2.47
N ASP A 106 8.97 7.83 -1.32
CA ASP A 106 8.32 7.71 -0.02
C ASP A 106 7.43 8.92 0.25
N GLU A 107 7.91 10.13 -0.07
CA GLU A 107 7.12 11.34 0.05
C GLU A 107 5.82 11.27 -0.78
N ILE A 108 5.90 10.82 -2.04
CA ILE A 108 4.73 10.71 -2.92
C ILE A 108 3.75 9.64 -2.41
N GLN A 109 4.25 8.48 -2.02
CA GLN A 109 3.41 7.36 -1.61
C GLN A 109 2.75 7.60 -0.24
N ILE A 110 3.44 8.29 0.68
CA ILE A 110 2.88 8.71 1.97
C ILE A 110 1.82 9.80 1.75
N LYS A 111 2.06 10.77 0.87
CA LYS A 111 1.05 11.78 0.49
C LYS A 111 -0.20 11.11 -0.10
N ARG A 112 -0.05 10.14 -1.00
CA ARG A 112 -1.17 9.36 -1.58
C ARG A 112 -1.97 8.65 -0.50
N TRP A 113 -1.30 7.95 0.42
CA TRP A 113 -1.96 7.27 1.54
C TRP A 113 -2.73 8.26 2.45
N LYS A 114 -2.13 9.42 2.75
CA LYS A 114 -2.78 10.47 3.54
C LYS A 114 -4.03 11.01 2.84
N ASN A 115 -3.99 11.20 1.53
CA ASN A 115 -5.15 11.64 0.74
C ASN A 115 -6.26 10.59 0.74
N PHE A 116 -5.91 9.31 0.56
CA PHE A 116 -6.87 8.21 0.64
C PHE A 116 -7.54 8.12 2.01
N THR A 117 -6.77 8.28 3.10
CA THR A 117 -7.29 8.23 4.47
C THR A 117 -8.30 9.35 4.73
N ARG A 118 -8.07 10.55 4.20
CA ARG A 118 -9.03 11.66 4.26
C ARG A 118 -10.35 11.31 3.56
N HIS A 119 -10.28 10.66 2.40
CA HIS A 119 -11.47 10.20 1.68
C HIS A 119 -12.27 9.16 2.48
N VAL A 120 -11.60 8.18 3.10
CA VAL A 120 -12.26 7.19 3.98
C VAL A 120 -12.95 7.85 5.17
N ILE A 121 -12.32 8.85 5.80
CA ILE A 121 -12.92 9.59 6.91
C ILE A 121 -14.16 10.37 6.45
N ALA A 122 -14.11 10.98 5.27
CA ALA A 122 -15.27 11.68 4.71
C ALA A 122 -16.46 10.73 4.49
N ILE A 123 -16.23 9.56 3.89
CA ILE A 123 -17.28 8.54 3.69
C ILE A 123 -17.89 8.10 5.03
N LYS A 124 -17.05 7.82 6.05
CA LYS A 124 -17.53 7.42 7.38
C LYS A 124 -18.41 8.49 8.04
N LYS A 125 -18.14 9.78 7.81
CA LYS A 125 -18.97 10.87 8.33
C LYS A 125 -20.33 10.94 7.64
N THR A 126 -20.39 10.71 6.33
CA THR A 126 -21.63 10.76 5.55
C THR A 126 -22.55 9.55 5.80
N VAL A 127 -22.00 8.37 6.08
CA VAL A 127 -22.79 7.14 6.31
C VAL A 127 -23.33 7.03 7.75
N ASN A 128 -22.76 7.76 8.71
CA ASN A 128 -23.19 7.77 10.11
C ASN A 128 -24.05 9.01 10.47
N GLN A 129 -24.62 9.68 9.47
CA GLN A 129 -25.69 10.68 9.62
C GLN A 129 -27.01 10.03 9.24
#